data_AF-A0AAJ0G0I6-F1
#
_entry.id   AF-A0AAJ0G0I6-F1
#
_cell.length_a   1.000
_cell.length_b   1.000
_cell.length_c   1.000
_cell.angle_alpha   90.00
_cell.angle_beta   90.00
_cell.angle_gamma   90.00
#
_symmetry.space_group_name_H-M   'P 1'
#
loop_
_entity.id
_entity.type
_entity.pdbx_description
1 polymer ?
#
loop_
_entity_poly.entity_id
_entity_poly.type
_entity_poly.pdbx_seq_one_letter_code
_entity_poly.pdbx_strand_id
1 'polypeptide(L)'
;MAVNREKTATVGYFAIQLAKLHGIEVATTCSPRNYNKVRQAAASHVFDYKDKHIIPRLRQHYRTSGMFLTQLEMTITAVKAMCSLDGVLCTFRPGKTHTQNIPSHIKVADVFVLKAFPTAHTYRGKVHWLVSIASINLRTCVSRRSEGSLRKNYFIFQITMGDHRLSTEFHGRLESMLSDGSLKPPVIRDIGQVSPSAVQEAMELNRQGHISGEKLVLKCPY
;
A
#
# COMPACT_ATOMS: atom_id res chain seq x y z
N MET A 1 -0.21 -5.90 -26.03
CA MET A 1 -0.51 -4.61 -25.38
C MET A 1 -1.14 -4.88 -24.02
N ALA A 2 -0.38 -4.80 -22.92
CA ALA A 2 -0.94 -4.91 -21.58
C ALA A 2 -1.35 -3.51 -21.11
N VAL A 3 -2.65 -3.20 -21.18
CA VAL A 3 -3.20 -1.97 -20.61
C VAL A 3 -3.36 -2.19 -19.11
N ASN A 4 -2.35 -1.80 -18.31
CA ASN A 4 -2.49 -1.74 -16.86
C ASN A 4 -3.51 -0.66 -16.51
N ARG A 5 -4.76 -1.08 -16.29
CA ARG A 5 -5.83 -0.23 -15.77
C ARG A 5 -5.70 -0.22 -14.25
N GLU A 6 -5.09 0.84 -13.71
CA GLU A 6 -4.94 1.04 -12.27
C GLU A 6 -6.30 0.97 -11.55
N LYS A 7 -6.37 0.01 -10.62
CA LYS A 7 -7.53 -0.28 -9.80
C LYS A 7 -7.54 0.71 -8.65
N THR A 8 -8.70 1.28 -8.30
CA THR A 8 -8.86 1.92 -6.98
C THR A 8 -8.51 0.88 -5.93
N ALA A 9 -7.30 0.96 -5.38
CA ALA A 9 -6.83 0.00 -4.43
C ALA A 9 -7.62 0.22 -3.14
N THR A 10 -8.30 -0.82 -2.64
CA THR A 10 -8.98 -0.83 -1.34
C THR A 10 -8.10 -0.25 -0.23
N VAL A 11 -6.79 -0.51 -0.31
CA VAL A 11 -5.79 0.02 0.61
C VAL A 11 -5.75 1.55 0.60
N GLY A 12 -5.70 2.18 -0.57
CA GLY A 12 -5.72 3.64 -0.69
C GLY A 12 -7.04 4.24 -0.18
N TYR A 13 -8.16 3.56 -0.42
CA TYR A 13 -9.48 3.99 0.07
C TYR A 13 -9.56 4.07 1.60
N PHE A 14 -9.02 3.07 2.31
CA PHE A 14 -8.93 3.12 3.78
C PHE A 14 -7.87 4.11 4.27
N ALA A 15 -6.73 4.21 3.57
CA ALA A 15 -5.68 5.15 3.94
C ALA A 15 -6.17 6.60 3.94
N ILE A 16 -7.00 7.00 2.97
CA ILE A 16 -7.62 8.33 2.93
C ILE A 16 -8.50 8.56 4.18
N GLN A 17 -9.35 7.59 4.53
CA GLN A 17 -10.23 7.70 5.69
C GLN A 17 -9.44 7.80 7.00
N LEU A 18 -8.41 6.97 7.17
CA LEU A 18 -7.54 7.01 8.34
C LEU A 18 -6.81 8.35 8.45
N ALA A 19 -6.25 8.85 7.35
CA ALA A 19 -5.63 10.17 7.32
C ALA A 19 -6.61 11.26 7.75
N LYS A 20 -7.86 11.22 7.24
CA LYS A 20 -8.90 12.16 7.65
C LYS A 20 -9.21 12.09 9.15
N LEU A 21 -9.30 10.89 9.73
CA LEU A 21 -9.54 10.70 11.16
C LEU A 21 -8.41 11.28 12.03
N HIS A 22 -7.21 11.40 11.48
CA HIS A 22 -6.06 12.05 12.10
C HIS A 22 -5.90 13.54 11.72
N GLY A 23 -6.91 14.14 11.08
CA GLY A 23 -6.86 15.55 10.68
C GLY A 23 -5.88 15.87 9.55
N ILE A 24 -5.43 14.85 8.81
CA ILE A 24 -4.49 14.99 7.70
C ILE A 24 -5.27 15.24 6.41
N GLU A 25 -4.91 16.29 5.69
CA GLU A 25 -5.45 16.54 4.35
C GLU A 25 -4.86 15.58 3.32
N VAL A 26 -5.70 15.11 2.41
CA VAL A 26 -5.29 14.09 1.43
C VAL A 26 -5.53 14.56 0.01
N ALA A 27 -4.45 14.58 -0.78
CA ALA A 27 -4.51 14.54 -2.23
C ALA A 27 -4.43 13.11 -2.70
N THR A 28 -5.32 12.74 -3.62
CA THR A 28 -5.29 11.44 -4.28
C THR A 28 -5.39 11.59 -5.79
N THR A 29 -4.83 10.62 -6.49
CA THR A 29 -4.95 10.48 -7.95
C THR A 29 -5.79 9.25 -8.27
N CYS A 30 -6.79 9.36 -9.13
CA CYS A 30 -7.58 8.21 -9.59
C CYS A 30 -8.24 8.51 -10.95
N SER A 31 -8.83 7.50 -11.60
CA SER A 31 -9.61 7.76 -12.82
C SER A 31 -10.85 8.61 -12.50
N PRO A 32 -11.31 9.51 -13.40
CA PRO A 32 -12.47 10.39 -13.18
C PRO A 32 -13.73 9.67 -12.69
N ARG A 33 -14.00 8.47 -13.21
CA ARG A 33 -15.12 7.61 -12.79
C ARG A 33 -15.14 7.27 -11.29
N ASN A 34 -14.01 7.38 -10.59
CA ASN A 34 -13.85 7.05 -9.18
C ASN A 34 -13.77 8.29 -8.27
N TYR A 35 -13.93 9.51 -8.82
CA TYR A 35 -13.80 10.75 -8.03
C TYR A 35 -14.78 10.81 -6.87
N ASN A 36 -16.06 10.53 -7.13
CA ASN A 36 -17.08 10.54 -6.09
C ASN A 36 -16.74 9.55 -4.98
N LYS A 37 -16.22 8.37 -5.33
CA LYS A 37 -15.83 7.35 -4.36
C LYS A 37 -14.70 7.84 -3.44
N VAL A 38 -13.62 8.40 -3.99
CA VAL A 38 -12.51 8.88 -3.14
C VAL A 38 -12.87 10.12 -2.33
N ARG A 39 -13.81 10.96 -2.81
CA ARG A 39 -14.39 12.05 -2.02
C ARG A 39 -15.25 11.54 -0.87
N GLN A 40 -16.01 10.46 -1.07
CA GLN A 40 -16.74 9.79 0.01
C GLN A 40 -15.80 9.21 1.07
N ALA A 41 -14.57 8.85 0.71
CA ALA A 41 -13.49 8.51 1.65
C ALA A 41 -12.86 9.73 2.33
N ALA A 42 -13.34 10.95 2.06
CA ALA A 42 -12.86 12.23 2.56
C ALA A 42 -11.52 12.72 1.98
N ALA A 43 -11.21 12.39 0.72
CA ALA A 43 -10.11 13.04 0.02
C ALA A 43 -10.38 14.54 -0.18
N SER A 44 -9.47 15.41 0.27
CA SER A 44 -9.55 16.86 0.13
C SER A 44 -9.42 17.30 -1.33
N HIS A 45 -8.46 16.70 -2.05
CA HIS A 45 -8.17 17.02 -3.44
C HIS A 45 -8.06 15.75 -4.28
N VAL A 46 -8.66 15.75 -5.47
CA VAL A 46 -8.70 14.59 -6.37
C VAL A 46 -8.27 14.99 -7.76
N PHE A 47 -7.31 14.26 -8.31
CA PHE A 47 -6.73 14.52 -9.63
C PHE A 47 -6.78 13.28 -10.53
N ASP A 48 -6.82 13.49 -11.85
CA ASP A 48 -6.71 12.40 -12.81
C ASP A 48 -5.23 12.07 -12.96
N TYR A 49 -4.84 10.82 -12.73
CA TYR A 49 -3.46 10.39 -12.95
C TYR A 49 -3.02 10.51 -14.42
N LYS A 50 -3.96 10.58 -15.37
CA LYS A 50 -3.70 10.80 -16.79
C LYS A 50 -3.52 12.27 -17.16
N ASP A 51 -3.78 13.19 -16.24
CA ASP A 51 -3.58 14.62 -16.49
C ASP A 51 -2.08 14.92 -16.63
N LYS A 52 -1.68 15.40 -17.82
CA LYS A 52 -0.29 15.78 -18.12
C LYS A 52 0.19 16.94 -17.22
N HIS A 53 -0.73 17.72 -16.67
CA HIS A 53 -0.46 18.86 -15.79
C HIS A 53 -0.68 18.54 -14.29
N ILE A 54 -0.76 17.25 -13.93
CA ILE A 54 -0.98 16.83 -12.54
C ILE A 54 0.10 17.35 -11.57
N ILE A 55 1.36 17.38 -12.00
CA ILE A 55 2.49 17.80 -11.16
C ILE A 55 2.38 19.29 -10.78
N PRO A 56 2.24 20.24 -11.73
CA PRO A 56 1.95 21.63 -11.40
C PRO A 56 0.76 21.81 -10.47
N ARG A 57 -0.35 21.09 -10.71
CA ARG A 57 -1.57 21.18 -9.90
C ARG A 57 -1.36 20.70 -8.47
N LEU A 58 -0.67 19.58 -8.28
CA LEU A 58 -0.31 19.09 -6.94
C LEU A 58 0.54 20.11 -6.19
N ARG A 59 1.53 20.72 -6.84
CA ARG A 59 2.40 21.74 -6.23
C ARG A 59 1.67 23.04 -5.87
N GLN A 60 0.59 23.37 -6.57
CA GLN A 60 -0.24 24.53 -6.21
C GLN A 60 -0.93 24.34 -4.86
N HIS A 61 -1.37 23.12 -4.57
CA HIS A 61 -2.11 22.80 -3.35
C HIS A 61 -1.21 22.35 -2.18
N TYR A 62 -0.06 21.73 -2.46
CA TYR A 62 0.82 21.18 -1.45
C TYR A 62 2.22 21.76 -1.59
N ARG A 63 2.60 22.64 -0.65
CA ARG A 63 3.88 23.38 -0.63
C ARG A 63 4.81 22.96 0.51
N THR A 64 4.42 21.99 1.33
CA THR A 64 5.16 21.54 2.52
C THR A 64 5.56 20.08 2.41
N SER A 65 6.49 19.65 3.27
CA SER A 65 6.86 18.25 3.47
C SER A 65 5.62 17.37 3.68
N GLY A 66 5.58 16.21 3.02
CA GLY A 66 4.42 15.33 3.00
C GLY A 66 4.79 13.86 2.89
N MET A 67 3.82 13.00 3.23
CA MET A 67 3.92 11.55 3.06
C MET A 67 3.13 11.14 1.82
N PHE A 68 3.79 10.46 0.87
CA PHE A 68 3.16 9.97 -0.34
C PHE A 68 2.99 8.46 -0.27
N LEU A 69 1.75 7.97 -0.36
CA LEU A 69 1.44 6.54 -0.48
C LEU A 69 1.26 6.19 -1.96
N THR A 70 2.16 5.39 -2.55
CA THR A 70 2.11 5.05 -3.98
C THR A 70 2.01 3.55 -4.25
N GLN A 71 1.36 3.23 -5.37
CA GLN A 71 1.56 1.97 -6.08
C GLN A 71 2.69 2.15 -7.11
N LEU A 72 3.45 1.08 -7.38
CA LEU A 72 4.75 1.10 -8.08
C LEU A 72 4.84 2.07 -9.28
N GLU A 73 3.84 2.07 -10.16
CA GLU A 73 3.84 2.82 -11.42
C GLU A 73 3.75 4.35 -11.22
N MET A 74 3.18 4.80 -10.09
CA MET A 74 2.97 6.23 -9.78
C MET A 74 4.09 6.85 -8.93
N THR A 75 5.12 6.08 -8.62
CA THR A 75 6.26 6.51 -7.80
C THR A 75 6.99 7.71 -8.41
N ILE A 76 7.20 7.69 -9.73
CA ILE A 76 7.89 8.78 -10.45
C ILE A 76 7.07 10.07 -10.38
N THR A 77 5.74 9.99 -10.52
CA THR A 77 4.84 11.13 -10.43
C THR A 77 4.87 11.74 -9.02
N ALA A 78 4.84 10.92 -7.97
CA ALA A 78 4.95 11.40 -6.59
C ALA A 78 6.29 12.07 -6.31
N VAL A 79 7.41 11.47 -6.75
CA VAL A 79 8.75 12.05 -6.60
C VAL A 79 8.87 13.38 -7.35
N LYS A 80 8.35 13.46 -8.58
CA LYS A 80 8.28 14.73 -9.33
C LYS A 80 7.43 15.77 -8.62
N ALA A 81 6.33 15.38 -7.96
CA ALA A 81 5.50 16.30 -7.20
C ALA A 81 6.26 16.87 -5.99
N MET A 82 6.99 16.03 -5.25
CA MET A 82 7.82 16.44 -4.09
C MET A 82 8.97 17.39 -4.47
N CYS A 83 9.57 17.24 -5.65
CA CYS A 83 10.65 18.10 -6.14
C CYS A 83 11.81 18.22 -5.14
N SER A 84 12.00 19.40 -4.53
CA SER A 84 13.06 19.73 -3.56
C SER A 84 12.60 19.63 -2.09
N LEU A 85 11.36 19.23 -1.83
CA LEU A 85 10.83 19.12 -0.47
C LEU A 85 11.31 17.83 0.19
N ASP A 86 11.72 17.92 1.45
CA ASP A 86 11.90 16.75 2.30
C ASP A 86 10.56 16.03 2.46
N GLY A 87 10.59 14.71 2.42
CA GLY A 87 9.37 13.92 2.47
C GLY A 87 9.60 12.43 2.64
N VAL A 88 8.52 11.72 2.91
CA VAL A 88 8.54 10.25 3.04
C VAL A 88 7.71 9.65 1.90
N LEU A 89 8.35 8.85 1.07
CA LEU A 89 7.68 8.04 0.06
C LEU A 89 7.43 6.64 0.63
N CYS A 90 6.16 6.27 0.77
CA CYS A 90 5.72 4.98 1.25
C CYS A 90 5.20 4.12 0.09
N THR A 91 5.80 2.94 -0.12
CA THR A 91 5.36 2.00 -1.16
C THR A 91 4.82 0.69 -0.59
N PHE A 92 3.79 0.11 -1.23
CA PHE A 92 3.12 -1.11 -0.76
C PHE A 92 3.81 -2.43 -1.14
N ARG A 93 4.86 -2.39 -1.98
CA ARG A 93 5.48 -3.58 -2.54
C ARG A 93 6.97 -3.56 -2.23
N PRO A 94 7.54 -4.65 -1.71
CA PRO A 94 8.94 -4.69 -1.33
C PRO A 94 9.83 -4.65 -2.58
N GLY A 95 10.88 -3.84 -2.53
CA GLY A 95 11.98 -3.86 -3.49
C GLY A 95 12.27 -2.51 -4.14
N LYS A 96 13.48 -2.38 -4.69
CA LYS A 96 13.95 -1.16 -5.36
C LYS A 96 13.34 -0.93 -6.75
N THR A 97 12.38 -1.74 -7.17
CA THR A 97 11.72 -1.60 -8.49
C THR A 97 10.95 -0.29 -8.55
N HIS A 98 11.37 0.62 -9.45
CA HIS A 98 10.86 2.00 -9.61
C HIS A 98 11.24 3.01 -8.52
N THR A 99 12.19 2.68 -7.64
CA THR A 99 12.75 3.60 -6.63
C THR A 99 14.25 3.87 -6.84
N GLN A 100 14.79 3.52 -8.01
CA GLN A 100 16.24 3.55 -8.31
C GLN A 100 16.83 4.97 -8.41
N ASN A 101 16.01 5.97 -8.70
CA ASN A 101 16.43 7.36 -8.95
C ASN A 101 15.72 8.35 -8.03
N ILE A 102 15.50 7.97 -6.78
CA ILE A 102 14.87 8.84 -5.79
C ILE A 102 15.95 9.73 -5.16
N PRO A 103 15.75 11.06 -5.13
CA PRO A 103 16.66 11.98 -4.47
C PRO A 103 16.93 11.61 -3.00
N SER A 104 18.15 11.87 -2.52
CA SER A 104 18.60 11.49 -1.17
C SER A 104 17.81 12.17 -0.04
N HIS A 105 17.19 13.31 -0.30
CA HIS A 105 16.35 14.05 0.65
C HIS A 105 14.93 13.45 0.80
N ILE A 106 14.55 12.49 -0.05
CA ILE A 106 13.28 11.75 0.09
C ILE A 106 13.56 10.40 0.73
N LYS A 107 13.00 10.18 1.93
CA LYS A 107 13.09 8.90 2.61
C LYS A 107 12.11 7.91 2.00
N VAL A 108 12.61 6.80 1.47
CA VAL A 108 11.76 5.70 1.01
C VAL A 108 11.48 4.75 2.16
N ALA A 109 10.20 4.53 2.45
CA ALA A 109 9.73 3.58 3.43
C ALA A 109 8.90 2.48 2.75
N ASP A 110 9.19 1.23 3.07
CA ASP A 110 8.38 0.09 2.62
C ASP A 110 7.29 -0.18 3.65
N VAL A 111 6.02 0.00 3.26
CA VAL A 111 4.86 -0.35 4.08
C VAL A 111 4.59 -1.83 3.86
N PHE A 112 5.12 -2.65 4.75
CA PHE A 112 4.96 -4.09 4.68
C PHE A 112 4.09 -4.59 5.83
N VAL A 113 2.84 -4.93 5.50
CA VAL A 113 1.81 -5.44 6.43
C VAL A 113 2.32 -6.61 7.28
N LEU A 114 3.28 -7.39 6.76
CA LEU A 114 3.80 -8.57 7.45
C LEU A 114 4.74 -8.25 8.62
N LYS A 115 5.18 -7.00 8.82
CA LYS A 115 5.91 -6.59 10.04
C LYS A 115 5.03 -6.57 11.29
N ALA A 116 3.71 -6.53 11.13
CA ALA A 116 2.76 -6.55 12.23
C ALA A 116 2.55 -7.96 12.80
N PHE A 117 2.84 -9.01 12.05
CA PHE A 117 2.67 -10.39 12.50
C PHE A 117 3.99 -10.88 13.12
N PRO A 118 3.97 -11.40 14.36
CA PRO A 118 5.17 -11.86 15.07
C PRO A 118 5.62 -13.25 14.56
N THR A 119 5.61 -13.46 13.24
CA THR A 119 5.93 -14.74 12.61
C THR A 119 6.90 -14.51 11.47
N ALA A 120 8.00 -15.27 11.48
CA ALA A 120 8.97 -15.28 10.40
C ALA A 120 8.30 -15.71 9.10
N HIS A 121 8.57 -14.98 8.02
CA HIS A 121 7.98 -15.27 6.72
C HIS A 121 9.01 -15.02 5.61
N THR A 122 8.73 -15.54 4.42
CA THR A 122 9.57 -15.34 3.24
C THR A 122 8.71 -14.88 2.08
N TYR A 123 9.09 -13.78 1.42
CA TYR A 123 8.40 -13.32 0.22
C TYR A 123 9.11 -13.80 -1.04
N ARG A 124 8.44 -14.69 -1.79
CA ARG A 124 8.89 -15.22 -3.10
C ARG A 124 10.33 -15.77 -3.10
N GLY A 125 10.81 -16.29 -1.97
CA GLY A 125 12.18 -16.80 -1.84
C GLY A 125 13.29 -15.77 -2.06
N LYS A 126 12.98 -14.46 -2.00
CA LYS A 126 13.95 -13.36 -2.23
C LYS A 126 14.17 -12.48 -1.00
N VAL A 127 13.24 -12.51 -0.06
CA VAL A 127 13.24 -11.64 1.13
C VAL A 127 12.85 -12.48 2.34
N HIS A 128 13.66 -12.45 3.39
CA HIS A 128 13.48 -13.24 4.61
C HIS A 128 13.34 -12.33 5.83
N TRP A 129 12.47 -12.71 6.76
CA TRP A 129 12.15 -11.90 7.93
C TRP A 129 12.26 -12.74 9.18
N LEU A 130 13.08 -12.27 10.12
CA LEU A 130 13.24 -12.89 11.43
C LEU A 130 12.48 -12.07 12.48
N VAL A 131 11.94 -12.75 13.49
CA VAL A 131 11.27 -12.09 14.61
C VAL A 131 12.34 -11.50 15.51
N SER A 132 12.29 -10.18 15.74
CA SER A 132 13.17 -9.51 16.71
C SER A 132 12.35 -9.21 17.97
N ILE A 133 12.54 -10.04 18.99
CA ILE A 133 12.06 -9.75 20.35
C ILE A 133 13.16 -8.88 20.95
N ALA A 134 13.03 -7.56 20.86
CA ALA A 134 14.17 -6.67 21.08
C ALA A 134 14.78 -6.82 22.49
N SER A 135 15.95 -7.44 22.54
CA SER A 135 17.05 -7.20 23.48
C SER A 135 18.29 -7.92 22.95
N ILE A 136 18.81 -7.53 21.78
CA ILE A 136 20.20 -7.81 21.38
C ILE A 136 20.55 -6.86 20.21
N ASN A 137 21.62 -6.09 20.41
CA ASN A 137 22.33 -5.37 19.35
C ASN A 137 22.87 -6.39 18.34
N LEU A 138 22.33 -6.45 17.12
CA LEU A 138 22.94 -7.26 16.05
C LEU A 138 23.09 -6.47 14.76
N ARG A 139 24.28 -5.88 14.60
CA ARG A 139 24.92 -5.76 13.28
C ARG A 139 25.31 -7.16 12.81
N THR A 140 24.40 -7.91 12.19
CA THR A 140 24.80 -9.12 11.45
C THR A 140 24.02 -9.26 10.16
N CYS A 141 24.67 -8.84 9.07
CA CYS A 141 24.41 -9.36 7.74
C CYS A 141 24.84 -10.83 7.74
N VAL A 142 23.89 -11.77 7.78
CA VAL A 142 24.21 -13.20 7.62
C VAL A 142 24.31 -13.50 6.13
N SER A 143 25.52 -13.43 5.58
CA SER A 143 25.82 -14.05 4.30
C SER A 143 25.94 -15.56 4.51
N ARG A 144 24.90 -16.33 4.18
CA ARG A 144 25.03 -17.80 4.10
C ARG A 144 25.82 -18.15 2.84
N ARG A 145 27.06 -18.62 2.98
CA ARG A 145 27.80 -19.29 1.91
C ARG A 145 27.18 -20.67 1.71
N SER A 146 26.51 -20.90 0.59
CA SER A 146 26.44 -22.23 -0.01
C SER A 146 27.53 -22.30 -1.07
N GLU A 147 28.44 -23.26 -0.94
CA GLU A 147 29.45 -23.57 -1.96
C GLU A 147 28.75 -23.85 -3.30
N GLY A 148 29.21 -23.18 -4.35
CA GLY A 148 28.72 -23.35 -5.71
C GLY A 148 27.43 -22.57 -6.03
N SER A 149 27.55 -21.57 -6.90
CA SER A 149 26.47 -20.88 -7.64
C SER A 149 25.74 -19.71 -6.95
N LEU A 150 25.96 -18.53 -7.56
CA LEU A 150 25.18 -17.28 -7.50
C LEU A 150 24.92 -16.66 -6.12
N ARG A 151 25.58 -15.51 -5.86
CA ARG A 151 25.23 -14.57 -4.78
C ARG A 151 23.76 -14.15 -4.91
N LYS A 152 22.86 -14.79 -4.17
CA LYS A 152 21.49 -14.29 -3.95
C LYS A 152 21.55 -13.23 -2.86
N ASN A 153 21.41 -11.96 -3.23
CA ASN A 153 21.23 -10.88 -2.28
C ASN A 153 19.83 -11.00 -1.67
N TYR A 154 19.75 -11.48 -0.43
CA TYR A 154 18.52 -11.50 0.34
C TYR A 154 18.38 -10.19 1.10
N PHE A 155 17.23 -9.53 0.96
CA PHE A 155 16.89 -8.43 1.85
C PHE A 155 16.35 -9.06 3.15
N ILE A 156 17.02 -8.79 4.27
CA ILE A 156 16.54 -9.15 5.61
C ILE A 156 15.87 -7.92 6.17
N PHE A 157 14.62 -8.03 6.61
CA PHE A 157 14.11 -7.02 7.51
C PHE A 157 13.44 -7.56 8.76
N GLN A 158 13.41 -6.71 9.78
CA GLN A 158 13.05 -7.08 11.14
C GLN A 158 11.59 -6.76 11.43
N ILE A 159 10.92 -7.72 12.06
CA ILE A 159 9.64 -7.52 12.74
C ILE A 159 9.94 -6.80 14.05
N THR A 160 9.23 -5.71 14.35
CA THR A 160 9.37 -5.00 15.61
C THR A 160 8.13 -5.19 16.48
N MET A 161 8.31 -5.35 17.79
CA MET A 161 7.18 -5.42 18.73
C MET A 161 6.37 -4.12 18.77
N GLY A 162 6.98 -2.99 18.40
CA GLY A 162 6.27 -1.71 18.25
C GLY A 162 5.20 -1.76 17.16
N ASP A 163 5.57 -2.25 15.96
CA ASP A 163 4.63 -2.40 14.85
C ASP A 163 3.49 -3.38 15.19
N HIS A 164 3.81 -4.47 15.89
CA HIS A 164 2.81 -5.44 16.35
C HIS A 164 1.81 -4.83 17.35
N ARG A 165 2.31 -4.08 18.35
CA ARG A 165 1.45 -3.41 19.33
C ARG A 165 0.53 -2.38 18.66
N LEU A 166 1.07 -1.56 17.76
CA LEU A 166 0.30 -0.61 16.98
C LEU A 166 -0.79 -1.30 16.16
N SER A 167 -0.45 -2.41 15.50
CA SER A 167 -1.41 -3.20 14.75
C SER A 167 -2.51 -3.77 15.66
N THR A 168 -2.14 -4.27 16.84
CA THR A 168 -3.10 -4.84 17.80
C THR A 168 -4.08 -3.77 18.30
N GLU A 169 -3.56 -2.59 18.66
CA GLU A 169 -4.40 -1.44 19.05
C GLU A 169 -5.35 -1.03 17.92
N PHE A 170 -4.84 -0.93 16.69
CA PHE A 170 -5.64 -0.60 15.53
C PHE A 170 -6.78 -1.61 15.29
N HIS A 171 -6.47 -2.92 15.33
CA HIS A 171 -7.49 -3.97 15.15
C HIS A 171 -8.50 -3.98 16.29
N GLY A 172 -8.08 -3.69 17.53
CA GLY A 172 -8.97 -3.58 18.69
C GLY A 172 -9.99 -2.45 18.57
N ARG A 173 -9.73 -1.43 17.74
CA ARG A 173 -10.67 -0.32 17.49
C ARG A 173 -11.50 -0.49 16.22
N LEU A 174 -11.11 -1.42 15.34
CA LEU A 174 -11.65 -1.52 13.99
C LEU A 174 -13.16 -1.81 13.98
N GLU A 175 -13.64 -2.69 14.85
CA GLU A 175 -15.07 -3.03 14.96
C GLU A 175 -15.92 -1.82 15.37
N SER A 176 -15.45 -1.04 16.35
CA SER A 176 -16.10 0.20 16.76
C SER A 176 -16.15 1.19 15.59
N MET A 177 -15.02 1.42 14.93
CA MET A 177 -14.92 2.37 13.82
C MET A 177 -15.79 1.97 12.62
N LEU A 178 -15.99 0.68 12.39
CA LEU A 178 -16.89 0.18 11.36
C LEU A 178 -18.36 0.34 11.78
N SER A 179 -18.66 0.09 13.06
CA SER A 179 -20.03 0.14 13.61
C SER A 179 -20.54 1.56 13.74
N ASP A 180 -19.69 2.51 14.15
CA ASP A 180 -20.03 3.93 14.27
C ASP A 180 -19.91 4.69 12.93
N GLY A 181 -19.41 4.04 11.89
CA GLY A 181 -19.29 4.59 10.54
C GLY A 181 -18.09 5.54 10.33
N SER A 182 -17.18 5.66 11.30
CA SER A 182 -15.90 6.37 11.16
C SER A 182 -15.03 5.80 10.06
N LEU A 183 -15.08 4.47 9.88
CA LEU A 183 -14.54 3.77 8.72
C LEU A 183 -15.66 3.10 7.95
N LYS A 184 -15.69 3.36 6.65
CA LYS A 184 -16.65 2.77 5.73
C LYS A 184 -15.92 1.82 4.78
N PRO A 185 -16.38 0.57 4.64
CA PRO A 185 -15.81 -0.34 3.67
C PRO A 185 -16.14 0.09 2.24
N PRO A 186 -15.32 -0.29 1.24
CA PRO A 186 -15.70 -0.09 -0.15
C PRO A 186 -16.94 -0.92 -0.51
N VAL A 187 -17.64 -0.54 -1.58
CA VAL A 187 -18.69 -1.36 -2.19
C VAL A 187 -18.21 -2.79 -2.41
N ILE A 188 -19.03 -3.74 -2.01
CA ILE A 188 -18.79 -5.17 -2.17
C ILE A 188 -19.59 -5.67 -3.36
N ARG A 189 -18.95 -6.46 -4.22
CA ARG A 189 -19.63 -7.30 -5.21
C ARG A 189 -19.59 -8.74 -4.70
N ASP A 190 -20.77 -9.25 -4.38
CA ASP A 190 -20.96 -10.64 -3.98
C ASP A 190 -20.85 -11.55 -5.21
N ILE A 191 -19.95 -12.54 -5.15
CA ILE A 191 -19.75 -13.55 -6.20
C ILE A 191 -20.45 -14.87 -5.84
N GLY A 192 -21.16 -14.92 -4.71
CA GLY A 192 -21.85 -16.10 -4.22
C GLY A 192 -20.97 -16.95 -3.29
N GLN A 193 -21.26 -18.24 -3.23
CA GLN A 193 -20.54 -19.17 -2.35
C GLN A 193 -19.13 -19.46 -2.86
N VAL A 194 -18.21 -19.71 -1.93
CA VAL A 194 -16.85 -20.10 -2.25
C VAL A 194 -16.84 -21.45 -2.94
N SER A 195 -16.28 -21.48 -4.15
CA SER A 195 -16.02 -22.70 -4.91
C SER A 195 -14.77 -22.48 -5.76
N PRO A 196 -14.08 -23.54 -6.22
CA PRO A 196 -12.91 -23.38 -7.10
C PRO A 196 -13.22 -22.56 -8.35
N SER A 197 -14.39 -22.76 -8.96
CA SER A 197 -14.83 -22.00 -10.14
C SER A 197 -15.09 -20.52 -9.82
N ALA A 198 -15.79 -20.23 -8.72
CA ALA A 198 -16.07 -18.85 -8.32
C ALA A 198 -14.79 -18.08 -7.95
N VAL A 199 -13.82 -18.76 -7.31
CA VAL A 199 -12.49 -18.17 -7.06
C VAL A 199 -11.75 -17.89 -8.36
N GLN A 200 -11.78 -18.83 -9.32
CA GLN A 200 -11.14 -18.66 -10.62
C GLN A 200 -11.75 -17.48 -11.40
N GLU A 201 -13.08 -17.38 -11.43
CA GLU A 201 -13.81 -16.27 -12.05
C GLU A 201 -13.44 -14.92 -11.40
N ALA A 202 -13.51 -14.83 -10.07
CA ALA A 202 -13.18 -13.60 -9.34
C ALA A 202 -11.73 -13.16 -9.61
N MET A 203 -10.80 -14.11 -9.69
CA MET A 203 -9.40 -13.84 -10.04
C MET A 203 -9.25 -13.37 -11.48
N GLU A 204 -10.00 -13.94 -12.43
CA GLU A 204 -9.96 -13.55 -13.83
C GLU A 204 -10.55 -12.15 -14.06
N LEU A 205 -11.70 -11.84 -13.45
CA LEU A 205 -12.28 -10.48 -13.45
C LEU A 205 -11.28 -9.46 -12.93
N ASN A 206 -10.52 -9.82 -11.89
CA ASN A 206 -9.45 -8.97 -11.36
C ASN A 206 -8.31 -8.82 -12.39
N ARG A 207 -7.81 -9.90 -12.99
CA ARG A 207 -6.72 -9.85 -13.99
C ARG A 207 -7.09 -9.04 -15.23
N GLN A 208 -8.31 -9.22 -15.74
CA GLN A 208 -8.83 -8.53 -16.92
C GLN A 208 -9.17 -7.05 -16.66
N GLY A 209 -9.14 -6.61 -15.39
CA GLY A 209 -9.39 -5.21 -15.03
C GLY A 209 -10.87 -4.82 -15.11
N HIS A 210 -11.77 -5.79 -14.99
CA HIS A 210 -13.22 -5.58 -14.93
C HIS A 210 -13.71 -5.05 -13.58
N ILE A 211 -12.82 -4.99 -12.59
CA ILE A 211 -13.11 -4.52 -11.23
C ILE A 211 -12.55 -3.12 -11.04
N SER A 212 -13.41 -2.16 -10.66
CA SER A 212 -13.00 -0.78 -10.37
C SER A 212 -13.87 -0.21 -9.27
N GLY A 213 -13.25 0.19 -8.15
CA GLY A 213 -14.00 0.85 -7.09
C GLY A 213 -14.93 -0.10 -6.34
N GLU A 214 -14.64 -1.39 -6.31
CA GLU A 214 -15.38 -2.39 -5.53
C GLU A 214 -14.43 -3.52 -5.08
N LYS A 215 -14.91 -4.36 -4.16
CA LYS A 215 -14.20 -5.55 -3.69
C LYS A 215 -15.06 -6.78 -3.97
N LEU A 216 -14.50 -7.76 -4.67
CA LEU A 216 -15.13 -9.07 -4.83
C LEU A 216 -15.07 -9.83 -3.51
N VAL A 217 -16.20 -10.39 -3.08
CA VAL A 217 -16.33 -11.21 -1.87
C VAL A 217 -17.01 -12.51 -2.23
N LEU A 218 -16.48 -13.61 -1.71
CA LEU A 218 -17.10 -14.93 -1.74
C LEU A 218 -17.51 -15.32 -0.33
N LYS A 219 -18.68 -15.93 -0.19
CA LYS A 219 -19.23 -16.37 1.09
C LYS A 219 -18.77 -17.79 1.38
N CYS A 220 -18.17 -18.00 2.54
CA CYS A 220 -17.96 -19.37 3.02
C CYS A 220 -19.31 -19.93 3.48
N PRO A 221 -19.72 -21.13 3.06
CA PRO A 221 -20.80 -21.82 3.74
C PRO A 221 -20.32 -22.13 5.16
N TYR A 222 -21.13 -21.72 6.15
CA TYR A 222 -20.99 -22.11 7.54
C TYR A 222 -21.85 -23.35 7.79
#